data_AF-A0A2H6MU06-F1
#
_entry.id   AF-A0A2H6MU06-F1
#
_cell.length_a   1.000
_cell.length_b   1.000
_cell.length_c   1.000
_cell.angle_alpha   90.00
_cell.angle_beta   90.00
_cell.angle_gamma   90.00
#
_symmetry.space_group_name_H-M   'P 1'
#
loop_
_entity.id
_entity.type
_entity.pdbx_description
1 polymer ?
#
loop_
_entity_poly.entity_id
_entity_poly.type
_entity_poly.pdbx_seq_one_letter_code
_entity_poly.pdbx_strand_id
1 'polypeptide(L)'
;YITQNEVDAFWCFCGFMELVHHNFEESQESMKRQLSQLTLLLRVLDPPLCDFLDSKESGSLCFCFRWILIWFKREFPFSEILQLWEVLWTELPCPNFHLLVACGILDAERQALMNSGFGFNEILKHINELTMKMSVEDILCRAEAIYRQLVSTPDLPRNVQELLGLSESKSPTSSTDTASSPQPLSPSQVQEMDLTDSVSPSQPDSSIEILPAEDASTSQSLSP
;
A
#
# COMPACT_ATOMS: atom_id res chain seq x y z
N TYR A 1 -0.55 -4.22 -23.08
CA TYR A 1 -0.19 -5.65 -22.85
C TYR A 1 -1.11 -6.33 -21.82
N ILE A 2 -1.86 -5.59 -21.00
CA ILE A 2 -3.12 -6.07 -20.40
C ILE A 2 -4.27 -5.21 -20.94
N THR A 3 -4.33 -3.95 -20.52
CA THR A 3 -5.11 -2.94 -21.22
C THR A 3 -4.30 -2.49 -22.45
N GLN A 4 -4.93 -2.51 -23.63
CA GLN A 4 -4.37 -1.97 -24.87
C GLN A 4 -5.01 -0.62 -25.22
N ASN A 5 -5.55 0.04 -24.19
CA ASN A 5 -6.30 1.28 -24.26
C ASN A 5 -5.78 2.19 -23.13
N GLU A 6 -5.45 3.43 -23.49
CA GLU A 6 -4.90 4.42 -22.56
C GLU A 6 -5.89 4.82 -21.46
N VAL A 7 -7.17 4.99 -21.80
CA VAL A 7 -8.22 5.36 -20.85
C VAL A 7 -8.41 4.24 -19.83
N ASP A 8 -8.48 2.99 -20.28
CA ASP A 8 -8.58 1.84 -19.37
C ASP A 8 -7.33 1.72 -18.49
N ALA A 9 -6.15 1.89 -19.08
CA ALA A 9 -4.89 1.89 -18.33
C ALA A 9 -4.84 3.00 -17.27
N PHE A 10 -5.32 4.20 -17.60
CA PHE A 10 -5.39 5.33 -16.69
C PHE A 10 -6.28 5.02 -15.48
N TRP A 11 -7.51 4.54 -15.70
CA TRP A 11 -8.43 4.24 -14.59
C TRP A 11 -7.97 3.05 -13.75
N CYS A 12 -7.41 2.01 -14.37
CA CYS A 12 -6.77 0.92 -13.62
C CYS A 12 -5.61 1.43 -12.77
N PHE A 13 -4.80 2.35 -13.28
CA PHE A 13 -3.70 2.95 -12.54
C PHE A 13 -4.20 3.84 -11.40
N CYS A 14 -5.24 4.65 -11.60
CA CYS A 14 -5.87 5.41 -10.53
C CYS A 14 -6.34 4.51 -9.38
N GLY A 15 -7.05 3.42 -9.71
CA GLY A 15 -7.49 2.45 -8.70
C GLY A 15 -6.31 1.77 -7.98
N PHE A 16 -5.23 1.45 -8.69
CA PHE A 16 -4.02 0.95 -8.05
C PHE A 16 -3.40 1.98 -7.10
N MET A 17 -3.35 3.25 -7.51
CA MET A 17 -2.81 4.33 -6.67
C MET A 17 -3.67 4.59 -5.43
N GLU A 18 -4.98 4.35 -5.46
CA GLU A 18 -5.80 4.41 -4.23
C GLU A 18 -5.26 3.46 -3.15
N LEU A 19 -4.75 2.29 -3.54
CA LEU A 19 -4.14 1.30 -2.63
C LEU A 19 -2.75 1.73 -2.14
N VAL A 20 -1.90 2.28 -3.01
CA VAL A 20 -0.46 2.45 -2.72
C VAL A 20 0.03 3.90 -2.58
N HIS A 21 -0.81 4.92 -2.83
CA HIS A 21 -0.36 6.31 -2.91
C HIS A 21 0.38 6.80 -1.66
N HIS A 22 -0.05 6.37 -0.47
CA HIS A 22 0.61 6.71 0.80
C HIS A 22 2.11 6.32 0.82
N ASN A 23 2.53 5.34 0.01
CA ASN A 23 3.95 4.95 -0.10
C ASN A 23 4.81 6.00 -0.81
N PHE A 24 4.19 6.90 -1.58
CA PHE A 24 4.83 7.91 -2.41
C PHE A 24 4.75 9.32 -1.82
N GLU A 25 4.19 9.47 -0.62
CA GLU A 25 4.20 10.73 0.12
C GLU A 25 5.62 11.15 0.51
N GLU A 26 5.88 12.46 0.49
CA GLU A 26 7.20 13.04 0.83
C GLU A 26 7.66 12.67 2.25
N SER A 27 6.72 12.51 3.19
CA SER A 27 6.98 12.14 4.59
C SER A 27 7.60 10.74 4.74
N GLN A 28 7.33 9.84 3.78
CA GLN A 28 7.63 8.41 3.81
C GLN A 28 7.11 7.67 5.05
N GLU A 29 6.12 8.22 5.75
CA GLU A 29 5.60 7.63 7.00
C GLU A 29 4.97 6.26 6.76
N SER A 30 4.22 6.10 5.65
CA SER A 30 3.64 4.80 5.27
C SER A 30 4.71 3.73 5.05
N MET A 31 5.80 4.08 4.38
CA MET A 31 6.91 3.14 4.13
C MET A 31 7.60 2.73 5.43
N LYS A 32 7.89 3.68 6.32
CA LYS A 32 8.46 3.40 7.65
C LYS A 32 7.53 2.51 8.48
N ARG A 33 6.23 2.78 8.45
CA ARG A 33 5.20 1.98 9.13
C ARG A 33 5.17 0.55 8.61
N GLN A 34 5.15 0.35 7.29
CA GLN A 34 5.11 -0.99 6.69
C GLN A 34 6.38 -1.80 6.96
N LEU A 35 7.57 -1.17 6.92
CA LEU A 35 8.81 -1.83 7.33
C LEU A 35 8.78 -2.21 8.82
N SER A 36 8.24 -1.34 9.68
CA SER A 36 8.08 -1.65 11.11
C SER A 36 7.11 -2.82 11.35
N GLN A 37 6.01 -2.87 10.58
CA GLN A 37 5.05 -3.98 10.59
C GLN A 37 5.68 -5.27 10.08
N LEU A 38 6.54 -5.20 9.06
CA LEU A 38 7.30 -6.34 8.57
C LEU A 38 8.28 -6.86 9.62
N THR A 39 9.01 -5.98 10.31
CA THR A 39 9.89 -6.36 11.43
C THR A 39 9.10 -7.00 12.57
N LEU A 40 7.91 -6.48 12.88
CA LEU A 40 7.01 -7.06 13.89
C LEU A 40 6.58 -8.48 13.51
N LEU A 41 6.16 -8.70 12.26
CA LEU A 41 5.81 -10.03 11.76
C LEU A 41 6.99 -10.98 11.85
N LEU A 42 8.17 -10.56 11.38
CA LEU A 42 9.38 -11.36 11.41
C LEU A 42 9.79 -11.76 12.83
N ARG A 43 9.66 -10.85 13.81
CA ARG A 43 9.96 -11.13 15.22
C ARG A 43 9.08 -12.24 15.79
N VAL A 44 7.82 -12.32 15.36
CA VAL A 44 6.90 -13.38 15.80
C VAL A 44 7.14 -14.69 15.05
N LEU A 45 7.44 -14.61 13.75
CA LEU A 45 7.62 -15.78 12.89
C LEU A 45 8.96 -16.49 13.11
N ASP A 46 10.05 -15.74 13.21
CA ASP A 46 11.41 -16.25 13.33
C ASP A 46 12.28 -15.29 14.16
N PRO A 47 12.13 -15.31 15.50
CA PRO A 47 12.96 -14.49 16.39
C PRO A 47 14.48 -14.66 16.13
N PRO A 48 15.02 -15.88 15.92
CA PRO A 48 16.45 -16.05 15.59
C PRO A 48 16.92 -15.29 14.34
N LEU A 49 16.14 -15.31 13.25
CA LEU A 49 16.48 -14.53 12.05
C LEU A 49 16.39 -13.03 12.34
N CYS A 50 15.37 -12.59 13.07
CA CYS A 50 15.21 -11.18 13.42
C CYS A 50 16.39 -10.68 14.27
N ASP A 51 16.79 -11.43 15.31
CA ASP A 51 17.92 -11.11 16.18
C ASP A 51 19.24 -11.11 15.41
N PHE A 52 19.41 -12.02 14.46
CA PHE A 52 20.56 -12.02 13.56
C PHE A 52 20.60 -10.73 12.73
N LEU A 53 19.50 -10.33 12.10
CA LEU A 53 19.45 -9.10 11.30
C LEU A 53 19.71 -7.85 12.15
N ASP A 54 19.20 -7.80 13.38
CA ASP A 54 19.52 -6.74 14.34
C ASP A 54 21.04 -6.66 14.60
N SER A 55 21.69 -7.80 14.81
CA SER A 55 23.14 -7.88 15.04
C SER A 55 24.00 -7.45 13.84
N LYS A 56 23.40 -7.41 12.64
CA LYS A 56 24.03 -6.99 11.37
C LYS A 56 23.59 -5.61 10.92
N GLU A 57 23.07 -4.77 11.83
CA GLU A 57 22.57 -3.42 11.53
C GLU A 57 21.49 -3.41 10.42
N SER A 58 20.79 -4.53 10.30
CA SER A 58 19.83 -4.84 9.23
C SER A 58 18.40 -5.01 9.76
N GLY A 59 18.17 -4.78 11.06
CA GLY A 59 16.88 -4.95 11.75
C GLY A 59 15.74 -4.05 11.28
N SER A 60 16.08 -2.91 10.65
CA SER A 60 15.10 -2.01 10.02
C SER A 60 14.51 -2.56 8.72
N LEU A 61 15.11 -3.65 8.18
CA LEU A 61 14.71 -4.28 6.93
C LEU A 61 14.69 -3.32 5.72
N CYS A 62 15.53 -2.27 5.72
CA CYS A 62 15.58 -1.30 4.62
C CYS A 62 15.91 -1.96 3.26
N PHE A 63 16.55 -3.13 3.24
CA PHE A 63 16.77 -3.90 2.01
C PHE A 63 15.44 -4.41 1.37
N CYS A 64 14.35 -4.48 2.13
CA CYS A 64 13.00 -4.78 1.64
C CYS A 64 12.26 -3.53 1.11
N PHE A 65 12.83 -2.32 1.21
CA PHE A 65 12.14 -1.08 0.84
C PHE A 65 11.60 -1.12 -0.60
N ARG A 66 12.40 -1.61 -1.54
CA ARG A 66 12.01 -1.75 -2.95
C ARG A 66 10.84 -2.69 -3.14
N TRP A 67 10.77 -3.77 -2.36
CA TRP A 67 9.68 -4.74 -2.45
C TRP A 67 8.35 -4.10 -2.10
N ILE A 68 8.31 -3.35 -1.00
CA ILE A 68 7.09 -2.74 -0.48
C ILE A 68 6.70 -1.51 -1.30
N LEU A 69 7.65 -0.69 -1.74
CA LEU A 69 7.37 0.55 -2.47
C LEU A 69 6.63 0.30 -3.78
N ILE A 70 7.05 -0.71 -4.54
CA ILE A 70 6.54 -1.00 -5.89
C ILE A 70 5.93 -2.40 -5.99
N TRP A 71 5.46 -2.95 -4.87
CA TRP A 71 4.83 -4.27 -4.77
C TRP A 71 5.54 -5.34 -5.61
N PHE A 72 6.82 -5.54 -5.33
CA PHE A 72 7.69 -6.57 -5.91
C PHE A 72 7.88 -6.50 -7.44
N LYS A 73 7.49 -5.40 -8.10
CA LYS A 73 7.54 -5.26 -9.57
C LYS A 73 8.91 -5.52 -10.21
N ARG A 74 9.99 -5.35 -9.43
CA ARG A 74 11.37 -5.58 -9.87
C ARG A 74 11.91 -6.96 -9.52
N GLU A 75 11.15 -7.79 -8.81
CA GLU A 75 11.63 -9.10 -8.32
C GLU A 75 11.19 -10.25 -9.21
N PHE A 76 10.09 -10.09 -9.95
CA PHE A 76 9.47 -11.17 -10.74
C PHE A 76 9.37 -10.82 -12.24
N PRO A 77 9.43 -11.85 -13.13
CA PRO A 77 9.17 -11.68 -14.55
C PRO A 77 7.79 -11.06 -14.81
N PHE A 78 7.62 -10.44 -15.98
CA PHE A 78 6.38 -9.72 -16.30
C PHE A 78 5.13 -10.60 -16.22
N SER A 79 5.18 -11.88 -16.63
CA SER A 79 4.02 -12.77 -16.50
C SER A 79 3.68 -13.11 -15.06
N GLU A 80 4.71 -13.36 -14.23
CA GLU A 80 4.54 -13.79 -12.85
C GLU A 80 4.11 -12.64 -11.93
N ILE A 81 4.60 -11.42 -12.16
CA ILE A 81 4.18 -10.28 -11.34
C ILE A 81 2.68 -9.99 -11.50
N LEU A 82 2.10 -10.27 -12.67
CA LEU A 82 0.66 -10.11 -12.89
C LEU A 82 -0.13 -11.07 -12.02
N GLN A 83 0.29 -12.33 -11.94
CA GLN A 83 -0.32 -13.32 -11.06
C GLN A 83 -0.22 -12.91 -9.59
N LEU A 84 0.94 -12.38 -9.16
CA LEU A 84 1.08 -11.86 -7.80
C LEU A 84 0.11 -10.71 -7.53
N TRP A 85 0.00 -9.75 -8.44
CA TRP A 85 -0.90 -8.61 -8.29
C TRP A 85 -2.37 -9.00 -8.32
N GLU A 86 -2.77 -9.95 -9.17
CA GLU A 86 -4.12 -10.52 -9.19
C GLU A 86 -4.49 -11.08 -7.82
N VAL A 87 -3.58 -11.80 -7.16
CA VAL A 87 -3.81 -12.33 -5.79
C VAL A 87 -3.86 -11.20 -4.76
N LEU A 88 -2.92 -10.26 -4.79
CA LEU A 88 -2.89 -9.14 -3.84
C LEU A 88 -4.15 -8.28 -3.90
N TRP A 89 -4.69 -8.03 -5.10
CA TRP A 89 -5.91 -7.25 -5.29
C TRP A 89 -7.19 -7.95 -4.81
N THR A 90 -7.14 -9.24 -4.46
CA THR A 90 -8.27 -9.90 -3.80
C THR A 90 -8.43 -9.48 -2.33
N GLU A 91 -7.40 -8.87 -1.74
CA GLU A 91 -7.32 -8.56 -0.29
C GLU A 91 -7.45 -9.80 0.61
N LEU A 92 -7.23 -10.99 0.05
CA LEU A 92 -7.24 -12.26 0.77
C LEU A 92 -5.80 -12.78 0.97
N PRO A 93 -5.58 -13.55 2.06
CA PRO A 93 -6.49 -13.81 3.17
C PRO A 93 -6.55 -12.69 4.22
N CYS A 94 -5.77 -11.62 4.06
CA CYS A 94 -5.75 -10.49 4.99
C CYS A 94 -5.39 -9.14 4.31
N PRO A 95 -5.70 -7.99 4.94
CA PRO A 95 -5.50 -6.67 4.32
C PRO A 95 -4.04 -6.32 3.97
N ASN A 96 -3.08 -6.90 4.69
CA ASN A 96 -1.65 -6.61 4.52
C ASN A 96 -0.89 -7.83 3.97
N PHE A 97 -1.53 -8.58 3.05
CA PHE A 97 -0.95 -9.83 2.54
C PHE A 97 0.40 -9.63 1.83
N HIS A 98 0.66 -8.47 1.25
CA HIS A 98 1.97 -8.12 0.67
C HIS A 98 3.11 -8.16 1.70
N LEU A 99 2.84 -7.91 2.99
CA LEU A 99 3.85 -8.08 4.04
C LEU A 99 4.14 -9.55 4.30
N LEU A 100 3.14 -10.43 4.20
CA LEU A 100 3.34 -11.88 4.31
C LEU A 100 4.06 -12.46 3.09
N VAL A 101 3.87 -11.87 1.90
CA VAL A 101 4.70 -12.16 0.71
C VAL A 101 6.17 -11.84 0.99
N ALA A 102 6.47 -10.68 1.59
CA ALA A 102 7.83 -10.34 2.00
C ALA A 102 8.37 -11.33 3.05
N CYS A 103 7.58 -11.72 4.05
CA CYS A 103 7.95 -12.77 5.00
C CYS A 103 8.23 -14.11 4.31
N GLY A 104 7.43 -14.49 3.31
CA GLY A 104 7.61 -15.72 2.53
C GLY A 104 8.94 -15.75 1.77
N ILE A 105 9.39 -14.61 1.25
CA ILE A 105 10.71 -14.48 0.62
C ILE A 105 11.82 -14.60 1.67
N LEU A 106 11.69 -13.92 2.82
CA LEU A 106 12.68 -14.00 3.91
C LEU A 106 12.79 -15.41 4.48
N ASP A 107 11.67 -16.14 4.60
CA ASP A 107 11.64 -17.54 5.03
C ASP A 107 12.34 -18.45 4.02
N ALA A 108 12.08 -18.28 2.71
CA ALA A 108 12.75 -19.04 1.67
C ALA A 108 14.27 -18.86 1.69
N GLU A 109 14.74 -17.64 1.98
CA GLU A 109 16.15 -17.26 1.96
C GLU A 109 16.83 -17.29 3.34
N ARG A 110 16.11 -17.73 4.36
CA ARG A 110 16.55 -17.75 5.76
C ARG A 110 17.94 -18.34 5.93
N GLN A 111 18.19 -19.50 5.34
CA GLN A 111 19.48 -20.20 5.49
C GLN A 111 20.64 -19.42 4.88
N ALA A 112 20.42 -18.77 3.73
CA ALA A 112 21.44 -17.94 3.08
C ALA A 112 21.69 -16.65 3.89
N LEU A 113 20.61 -15.99 4.34
CA LEU A 113 20.68 -14.77 5.14
C LEU A 113 21.43 -14.98 6.46
N MET A 114 21.19 -16.09 7.16
CA MET A 114 21.84 -16.41 8.44
C MET A 114 23.27 -16.94 8.32
N ASN A 115 23.90 -16.84 7.13
CA ASN A 115 25.31 -17.17 6.99
C ASN A 115 26.15 -16.25 7.89
N SER A 116 26.98 -16.82 8.75
CA SER A 116 27.77 -16.07 9.74
C SER A 116 28.67 -15.00 9.12
N GLY A 117 29.07 -15.17 7.85
CA GLY A 117 29.88 -14.22 7.10
C GLY A 117 29.13 -13.01 6.57
N PHE A 118 27.80 -12.97 6.65
CA PHE A 118 27.00 -11.85 6.14
C PHE A 118 27.01 -10.67 7.12
N GLY A 119 27.28 -9.47 6.60
CA GLY A 119 26.92 -8.19 7.19
C GLY A 119 25.81 -7.51 6.36
N PHE A 120 25.55 -6.24 6.65
CA PHE A 120 24.53 -5.44 5.95
C PHE A 120 24.69 -5.47 4.42
N ASN A 121 25.91 -5.28 3.91
CA ASN A 121 26.17 -5.22 2.47
C ASN A 121 25.96 -6.57 1.78
N GLU A 122 26.35 -7.67 2.42
CA GLU A 122 26.17 -9.02 1.89
C GLU A 122 24.69 -9.40 1.86
N ILE A 123 23.93 -9.05 2.91
CA ILE A 123 22.46 -9.22 2.94
C ILE A 123 21.83 -8.45 1.79
N LEU A 124 22.15 -7.16 1.65
CA LEU A 124 21.60 -6.33 0.59
C LEU A 124 21.98 -6.85 -0.81
N LYS A 125 23.22 -7.32 -0.98
CA LYS A 125 23.69 -7.92 -2.22
C LYS A 125 22.91 -9.20 -2.54
N HIS A 126 22.79 -10.11 -1.58
CA HIS A 126 22.05 -11.37 -1.72
C HIS A 126 20.60 -11.10 -2.14
N ILE A 127 19.91 -10.23 -1.42
CA ILE A 127 18.52 -9.83 -1.71
C ILE A 127 18.39 -9.24 -3.13
N ASN A 128 19.33 -8.38 -3.54
CA ASN A 128 19.32 -7.85 -4.90
C ASN A 128 19.56 -8.93 -5.96
N GLU A 129 20.38 -9.93 -5.66
CA GLU A 129 20.67 -11.05 -6.56
C GLU A 129 19.50 -12.02 -6.72
N LEU A 130 18.46 -11.97 -5.88
CA LEU A 130 17.23 -12.76 -6.03
C LEU A 130 16.32 -12.27 -7.17
N THR A 131 16.55 -11.05 -7.64
CA THR A 131 15.79 -10.44 -8.74
C THR A 131 15.66 -11.42 -9.92
N MET A 132 14.43 -11.74 -10.31
CA MET A 132 14.06 -12.65 -11.41
C MET A 132 14.47 -14.12 -11.19
N LYS A 133 14.75 -14.55 -9.95
CA LYS A 133 15.15 -15.92 -9.62
C LYS A 133 14.17 -16.66 -8.71
N MET A 134 13.11 -15.99 -8.26
CA MET A 134 12.09 -16.55 -7.36
C MET A 134 10.86 -16.97 -8.15
N SER A 135 10.19 -18.02 -7.67
CA SER A 135 8.90 -18.50 -8.19
C SER A 135 7.74 -17.83 -7.44
N VAL A 136 6.85 -17.13 -8.14
CA VAL A 136 5.67 -16.50 -7.49
C VAL A 136 4.78 -17.52 -6.78
N GLU A 137 4.57 -18.70 -7.38
CA GLU A 137 3.72 -19.74 -6.80
C GLU A 137 4.28 -20.25 -5.46
N ASP A 138 5.59 -20.48 -5.38
CA ASP A 138 6.24 -20.94 -4.15
C ASP A 138 6.16 -19.87 -3.06
N ILE A 139 6.37 -18.60 -3.41
CA ILE A 139 6.30 -17.47 -2.48
C ILE A 139 4.87 -17.27 -1.96
N LEU A 140 3.85 -17.36 -2.83
CA LEU A 140 2.45 -17.28 -2.44
C LEU A 140 2.05 -18.42 -1.50
N CYS A 141 2.47 -19.66 -1.81
CA CYS A 141 2.24 -20.83 -0.95
C CYS A 141 2.84 -20.61 0.45
N ARG A 142 4.08 -20.09 0.53
CA ARG A 142 4.73 -19.77 1.81
C ARG A 142 3.99 -18.67 2.56
N ALA A 143 3.63 -17.58 1.89
CA ALA A 143 2.90 -16.46 2.50
C ALA A 143 1.55 -16.91 3.08
N GLU A 144 0.82 -17.76 2.36
CA GLU A 144 -0.45 -18.31 2.83
C GLU A 144 -0.27 -19.30 4.00
N ALA A 145 0.77 -20.14 3.96
CA ALA A 145 1.12 -21.03 5.06
C ALA A 145 1.48 -20.25 6.33
N ILE A 146 2.26 -19.18 6.19
CA ILE A 146 2.60 -18.24 7.27
C ILE A 146 1.33 -17.63 7.87
N TYR A 147 0.39 -17.16 7.03
CA TYR A 147 -0.89 -16.64 7.51
C TYR A 147 -1.63 -17.67 8.36
N ARG A 148 -1.81 -18.90 7.85
CA ARG A 148 -2.51 -19.98 8.57
C ARG A 148 -1.84 -20.32 9.90
N GLN A 149 -0.51 -20.33 9.94
CA GLN A 149 0.26 -20.58 11.16
C GLN A 149 0.02 -19.46 12.20
N LEU A 150 0.07 -18.19 11.78
CA LEU A 150 -0.18 -17.06 12.67
C LEU A 150 -1.60 -17.09 13.25
N VAL A 151 -2.61 -17.34 12.42
CA VAL A 151 -4.02 -17.45 12.86
C VAL A 151 -4.23 -18.61 13.84
N SER A 152 -3.48 -19.69 13.68
CA SER A 152 -3.56 -20.86 14.57
C SER A 152 -2.80 -20.69 15.89
N THR A 153 -2.08 -19.58 16.08
CA THR A 153 -1.28 -19.32 17.28
C THR A 153 -2.18 -18.74 18.39
N PRO A 154 -2.32 -19.40 19.55
CA PRO A 154 -3.30 -19.03 20.58
C PRO A 154 -3.00 -17.68 21.27
N ASP A 155 -1.72 -17.32 21.42
CA ASP A 155 -1.28 -16.10 22.12
C ASP A 155 -0.64 -15.10 21.14
N LEU A 156 -1.26 -14.91 19.97
CA LEU A 156 -0.77 -13.96 18.98
C LEU A 156 -0.84 -12.52 19.52
N PRO A 157 0.23 -11.71 19.48
CA PRO A 157 0.20 -10.33 19.94
C PRO A 157 -0.87 -9.49 19.24
N ARG A 158 -1.56 -8.61 19.99
CA ARG A 158 -2.69 -7.81 19.49
C ARG A 158 -2.35 -6.96 18.26
N ASN A 159 -1.18 -6.35 18.24
CA ASN A 159 -0.70 -5.57 17.08
C ASN A 159 -0.54 -6.43 15.82
N VAL A 160 -0.21 -7.72 15.95
CA VAL A 160 -0.18 -8.66 14.83
C VAL A 160 -1.59 -9.09 14.44
N GLN A 161 -2.49 -9.31 15.41
CA GLN A 161 -3.91 -9.58 15.12
C GLN A 161 -4.55 -8.43 14.31
N GLU A 162 -4.31 -7.17 14.71
CA GLU A 162 -4.77 -5.98 14.01
C GLU A 162 -4.18 -5.91 12.58
N LEU A 163 -2.90 -6.23 12.42
CA LEU A 163 -2.24 -6.26 11.11
C LEU A 163 -2.83 -7.31 10.16
N LEU A 164 -3.24 -8.46 10.70
CA LEU A 164 -3.87 -9.56 9.97
C LEU A 164 -5.39 -9.38 9.79
N GLY A 165 -5.99 -8.33 10.36
CA GLY A 165 -7.43 -8.10 10.31
C GLY A 165 -8.26 -9.05 11.17
N LEU A 166 -7.66 -9.67 12.20
CA LEU A 166 -8.33 -10.63 13.10
C LEU A 166 -9.06 -9.96 14.28
N SER A 167 -8.73 -8.71 14.59
CA SER A 167 -9.38 -7.96 15.68
C SER A 167 -10.61 -7.20 15.15
N GLU A 168 -11.77 -7.44 15.74
CA GLU A 168 -12.96 -6.61 15.50
C GLU A 168 -12.69 -5.19 15.98
N SER A 169 -12.94 -4.20 15.12
CA SER A 169 -12.89 -2.80 15.53
C SER A 169 -13.99 -2.55 16.56
N LYS A 170 -13.62 -2.34 17.82
CA LYS A 170 -14.51 -1.65 18.75
C LYS A 170 -14.63 -0.22 18.24
N SER A 171 -15.69 0.06 17.49
CA SER A 171 -16.19 1.43 17.37
C SER A 171 -16.38 2.01 18.79
N PRO A 172 -16.08 3.29 19.02
CA PRO A 172 -16.38 3.91 20.30
C PRO A 172 -17.90 3.96 20.43
N THR A 173 -18.42 3.14 21.35
CA THR A 173 -19.81 3.19 21.82
C THR A 173 -20.12 4.61 22.27
N SER A 174 -20.98 5.32 21.52
CA SER A 174 -21.72 6.46 22.06
C SER A 174 -22.57 5.93 23.20
N SER A 175 -22.21 6.32 24.41
CA SER A 175 -22.97 6.04 25.63
C SER A 175 -24.39 6.56 25.49
N THR A 176 -25.30 5.66 25.81
CA THR A 176 -26.68 5.82 26.25
C THR A 176 -27.03 7.23 26.75
N ASP A 177 -27.97 7.89 26.07
CA ASP A 177 -28.91 8.80 26.73
C ASP A 177 -30.34 8.40 26.36
N THR A 178 -31.02 7.88 27.37
CA THR A 178 -32.45 7.59 27.40
C THR A 178 -33.24 8.90 27.30
N ALA A 179 -33.99 9.11 26.21
CA ALA A 179 -35.12 10.06 26.21
C ALA A 179 -36.13 9.70 25.12
N SER A 180 -37.27 9.16 25.58
CA SER A 180 -38.64 9.25 25.07
C SER A 180 -38.89 9.50 23.57
N SER A 181 -39.51 8.50 22.92
CA SER A 181 -40.15 8.59 21.61
C SER A 181 -41.23 9.69 21.54
N PRO A 182 -41.42 10.31 20.35
CA PRO A 182 -42.73 10.74 19.89
C PRO A 182 -43.16 9.98 18.62
N GLN A 183 -44.45 9.63 18.57
CA GLN A 183 -45.14 8.95 17.47
C GLN A 183 -45.24 9.81 16.19
N PRO A 184 -45.49 9.20 15.01
CA PRO A 184 -45.68 9.92 13.76
C PRO A 184 -47.12 10.42 13.61
N LEU A 185 -47.29 11.68 13.18
CA LEU A 185 -48.56 12.25 12.71
C LEU A 185 -48.58 12.32 11.18
N SER A 186 -49.65 11.79 10.60
CA SER A 186 -49.96 11.76 9.16
C SER A 186 -50.35 13.14 8.60
N PRO A 187 -50.38 13.32 7.25
CA PRO A 187 -50.35 14.62 6.61
C PRO A 187 -51.76 15.17 6.33
N SER A 188 -52.01 16.43 6.67
CA SER A 188 -53.06 17.27 6.08
C SER A 188 -52.86 18.71 6.52
N GLN A 189 -52.39 19.57 5.61
CA GLN A 189 -53.08 20.82 5.23
C GLN A 189 -52.21 21.60 4.25
N VAL A 190 -52.80 21.76 3.06
CA VAL A 190 -52.38 22.65 1.98
C VAL A 190 -52.56 24.09 2.45
N GLN A 191 -51.58 24.95 2.19
CA GLN A 191 -51.87 26.35 1.90
C GLN A 191 -50.82 26.92 0.94
N GLU A 192 -51.25 27.14 -0.30
CA GLU A 192 -50.61 28.00 -1.29
C GLU A 192 -50.65 29.45 -0.83
N MET A 193 -49.58 30.22 -1.05
CA MET A 193 -49.72 31.60 -1.50
C MET A 193 -48.47 32.10 -2.24
N ASP A 194 -48.78 32.84 -3.30
CA ASP A 194 -47.99 33.27 -4.46
C ASP A 194 -46.86 34.29 -4.22
N LEU A 195 -45.86 34.17 -5.11
CA LEU A 195 -45.11 35.18 -5.89
C LEU A 195 -44.86 36.59 -5.30
N THR A 196 -43.59 37.04 -5.36
CA THR A 196 -43.17 38.14 -6.27
C THR A 196 -41.64 38.20 -6.47
N ASP A 197 -41.27 38.49 -7.72
CA ASP A 197 -39.96 38.75 -8.33
C ASP A 197 -38.96 39.63 -7.55
N SER A 198 -37.66 39.36 -7.73
CA SER A 198 -36.72 40.31 -8.36
C SER A 198 -35.33 39.69 -8.63
N VAL A 199 -34.93 39.80 -9.89
CA VAL A 199 -33.68 39.36 -10.53
C VAL A 199 -32.51 40.31 -10.22
N SER A 200 -31.29 39.79 -10.03
CA SER A 200 -30.07 40.24 -10.76
C SER A 200 -28.88 39.29 -10.59
N PRO A 201 -28.08 39.05 -11.66
CA PRO A 201 -27.02 38.05 -11.71
C PRO A 201 -25.63 38.64 -11.38
N SER A 202 -24.76 37.86 -10.76
CA SER A 202 -23.33 38.19 -10.60
C SER A 202 -22.50 37.29 -11.51
N GLN A 203 -21.80 37.90 -12.48
CA GLN A 203 -20.85 37.24 -13.38
C GLN A 203 -19.48 36.99 -12.72
N PRO A 204 -18.64 36.12 -13.30
CA PRO A 204 -17.48 35.52 -12.65
C PRO A 204 -16.23 36.39 -12.81
N ASP A 205 -15.34 36.37 -11.82
CA ASP A 205 -14.01 37.00 -11.97
C ASP A 205 -12.98 35.95 -12.37
N SER A 206 -12.44 36.17 -13.56
CA SER A 206 -11.40 35.39 -14.21
C SER A 206 -10.11 36.17 -14.16
N SER A 207 -9.05 35.59 -13.58
CA SER A 207 -7.68 36.08 -13.76
C SER A 207 -6.73 34.88 -13.76
N ILE A 208 -6.46 34.38 -14.96
CA ILE A 208 -5.30 33.55 -15.29
C ILE A 208 -4.22 34.53 -15.78
N GLU A 209 -3.08 34.56 -15.09
CA GLU A 209 -1.88 35.29 -15.50
C GLU A 209 -1.09 34.38 -16.47
N ILE A 210 -0.96 34.81 -17.72
CA ILE A 210 -0.18 34.11 -18.77
C ILE A 210 1.18 34.82 -18.85
N LEU A 211 2.25 34.10 -18.53
CA LEU A 211 3.64 34.55 -18.74
C LEU A 211 3.95 34.57 -20.25
N PRO A 212 4.70 35.56 -20.76
CA PRO A 212 5.03 35.62 -22.18
C PRO A 212 6.08 34.58 -22.56
N ALA A 213 5.90 33.97 -23.73
CA ALA A 213 6.87 33.11 -24.38
C ALA A 213 8.01 33.94 -24.97
N GLU A 214 9.26 33.55 -24.71
CA GLU A 214 10.42 34.12 -25.38
C GLU A 214 10.57 33.50 -26.78
N ASP A 215 10.47 34.37 -27.80
CA ASP A 215 10.80 34.07 -29.19
C ASP A 215 12.32 33.90 -29.37
N ALA A 216 12.74 32.76 -29.90
CA ALA A 216 14.09 32.56 -30.42
C ALA A 216 14.06 32.14 -31.90
N SER A 217 14.13 33.14 -32.77
CA SER A 217 14.61 33.05 -34.16
C SER A 217 15.28 34.41 -34.45
N THR A 218 16.42 34.60 -35.10
CA THR A 218 17.10 33.95 -36.23
C THR A 218 18.54 34.54 -36.23
N SER A 219 19.64 33.85 -36.55
CA SER A 219 20.32 33.89 -37.88
C SER A 219 21.82 33.57 -37.65
N GLN A 220 22.33 32.45 -38.18
CA GLN A 220 23.17 32.31 -39.39
C GLN A 220 24.68 32.66 -39.30
N SER A 221 25.50 31.63 -39.57
CA SER A 221 26.75 31.62 -40.40
C SER A 221 28.00 32.33 -39.84
N LEU A 222 29.25 31.91 -40.01
CA LEU A 222 29.98 31.12 -41.00
C LEU A 222 31.28 30.54 -40.37
N SER A 223 31.80 29.45 -40.95
CA SER A 223 33.15 28.87 -40.77
C SER A 223 34.27 29.84 -41.25
N PRO A 224 35.57 29.51 -41.12
CA PRO A 224 36.22 28.32 -41.71
C PRO A 224 36.70 27.26 -40.71
#